data_AF-A0A4Q3T5B1-F1
#
_entry.id   AF-A0A4Q3T5B1-F1
#
_cell.length_a   1.000
_cell.length_b   1.000
_cell.length_c   1.000
_cell.angle_alpha   90.00
_cell.angle_beta   90.00
_cell.angle_gamma   90.00
#
_symmetry.space_group_name_H-M   'P 1'
#
loop_
_entity.id
_entity.type
_entity.pdbx_description
1 polymer ?
#
loop_
_entity_poly.entity_id
_entity_poly.type
_entity_poly.pdbx_seq_one_letter_code
_entity_poly.pdbx_strand_id
1 'polypeptide(L)'
;RIPIVADDYADPTKGSGAVKITPAHDFNDFQVGKRAGLASINILDQFARIVNPQQLSHADELDLAKSPEDAAWIQTDWNDENALQEIPAELRGLDRFVARKAIVARAEAEGWLKEIEKTKHVVPHGDRSGVVIEPWLTDQWYVDAHTLAQPALKAVEQGDTVFEPKSYEKIYFEWLRNIEPWCISRQLWWGHRIPAWYGPNGEIYVAETEADAREQAMADYDSEVALTQDEDVLDTWFSSALWPFSTMGWPEKTEDLERFYPTSDLVTAADIIFFWVARMMMMGLHFMDEAPFKRVIINGLVRDEKGQKMSKSKGNVIDPLVIIDELGADPLRFTMAILSG
;
A
#
# COMPACT_ATOMS: atom_id res chain seq x y z
N ARG A 1 32.85 -8.58 -1.52
CA ARG A 1 33.35 -7.20 -1.79
C ARG A 1 32.20 -6.39 -2.40
N ILE A 2 31.78 -5.27 -1.81
CA ILE A 2 30.63 -4.50 -2.31
C ILE A 2 31.05 -3.63 -3.52
N PRO A 3 30.31 -3.62 -4.65
CA PRO A 3 30.61 -2.77 -5.80
C PRO A 3 30.32 -1.29 -5.53
N ILE A 4 31.01 -0.41 -6.26
CA ILE A 4 30.69 1.03 -6.29
C ILE A 4 30.00 1.31 -7.63
N VAL A 5 28.78 1.82 -7.57
CA VAL A 5 27.96 2.18 -8.74
C VAL A 5 27.71 3.68 -8.76
N ALA A 6 27.58 4.25 -9.95
CA ALA A 6 27.21 5.65 -10.14
C ALA A 6 25.70 5.75 -10.41
N ASP A 7 25.00 6.66 -9.73
CA ASP A 7 23.57 6.90 -9.89
C ASP A 7 23.24 8.34 -9.46
N ASP A 8 22.27 8.98 -10.13
CA ASP A 8 21.86 10.36 -9.87
C ASP A 8 21.09 10.54 -8.54
N TYR A 9 20.71 9.44 -7.88
CA TYR A 9 20.06 9.47 -6.57
C TYR A 9 20.98 9.98 -5.45
N ALA A 10 22.29 9.73 -5.55
CA ALA A 10 23.25 10.16 -4.54
C ALA A 10 23.54 11.67 -4.65
N ASP A 11 23.29 12.42 -3.58
CA ASP A 11 23.59 13.85 -3.52
C ASP A 11 25.06 14.07 -3.07
N PRO A 12 25.95 14.54 -3.96
CA PRO A 12 27.37 14.70 -3.64
C PRO A 12 27.62 15.77 -2.56
N THR A 13 26.62 16.59 -2.24
CA THR A 13 26.73 17.65 -1.21
C THR A 13 26.27 17.19 0.18
N LYS A 14 25.69 15.99 0.31
CA LYS A 14 25.20 15.43 1.57
C LYS A 14 26.11 14.34 2.11
N GLY A 15 26.39 14.37 3.41
CA GLY A 15 27.21 13.36 4.07
C GLY A 15 28.60 13.25 3.44
N SER A 16 28.98 12.05 3.00
CA SER A 16 30.23 11.81 2.28
C SER A 16 30.13 12.00 0.76
N GLY A 17 28.94 12.28 0.22
CA GLY A 17 28.65 12.23 -1.20
C GLY A 17 28.48 10.80 -1.77
N ALA A 18 28.54 9.79 -0.90
CA ALA A 18 28.25 8.39 -1.24
C ALA A 18 27.25 7.82 -0.22
N VAL A 19 26.34 6.96 -0.70
CA VAL A 19 25.27 6.38 0.13
C VAL A 19 25.31 4.85 0.02
N LYS A 20 24.99 4.14 1.11
CA LYS A 20 24.79 2.68 1.04
C LYS A 20 23.51 2.40 0.26
N ILE A 21 23.50 1.32 -0.52
CA ILE A 21 22.31 0.85 -1.25
C ILE A 21 21.94 -0.54 -0.70
N THR A 22 20.74 -0.65 -0.15
CA THR A 22 20.16 -1.87 0.43
C THR A 22 18.79 -2.16 -0.20
N PRO A 23 18.74 -2.75 -1.42
CA PRO A 23 17.52 -2.81 -2.24
C PRO A 23 16.31 -3.47 -1.57
N ALA A 24 16.53 -4.43 -0.65
CA ALA A 24 15.44 -5.11 0.03
C ALA A 24 14.83 -4.34 1.23
N HIS A 25 15.40 -3.20 1.63
CA HIS A 25 15.07 -2.51 2.90
C HIS A 25 14.74 -1.02 2.75
N ASP A 26 14.77 -0.47 1.55
CA ASP A 26 14.37 0.92 1.26
C ASP A 26 13.85 1.04 -0.18
N PHE A 27 12.77 1.80 -0.37
CA PHE A 27 12.13 1.94 -1.69
C PHE A 27 13.02 2.64 -2.73
N ASN A 28 13.82 3.63 -2.31
CA ASN A 28 14.72 4.31 -3.22
C ASN A 28 15.93 3.43 -3.55
N ASP A 29 16.46 2.73 -2.53
CA ASP A 29 17.53 1.76 -2.72
C ASP A 29 17.10 0.63 -3.66
N PHE A 30 15.84 0.19 -3.60
CA PHE A 30 15.27 -0.79 -4.53
C PHE A 30 15.36 -0.31 -5.98
N GLN A 31 14.97 0.94 -6.24
CA GLN A 31 15.01 1.52 -7.58
C GLN A 31 16.45 1.71 -8.09
N VAL A 32 17.38 2.16 -7.22
CA VAL A 32 18.80 2.24 -7.57
C VAL A 32 19.35 0.83 -7.86
N GLY A 33 19.04 -0.14 -7.00
CA GLY A 33 19.45 -1.53 -7.14
C GLY A 33 18.96 -2.12 -8.47
N LYS A 34 17.71 -1.89 -8.83
CA LYS A 34 17.14 -2.31 -10.12
C LYS A 34 17.87 -1.70 -11.32
N ARG A 35 18.13 -0.39 -11.30
CA ARG A 35 18.87 0.29 -12.39
C ARG A 35 20.32 -0.21 -12.52
N ALA A 36 20.95 -0.51 -11.38
CA ALA A 36 22.35 -0.92 -11.32
C ALA A 36 22.56 -2.45 -11.37
N GLY A 37 21.49 -3.25 -11.48
CA GLY A 37 21.56 -4.72 -11.51
C GLY A 37 22.09 -5.34 -10.21
N LEU A 38 21.77 -4.73 -9.06
CA LEU A 38 22.18 -5.23 -7.74
C LEU A 38 21.19 -6.24 -7.18
N ALA A 39 21.72 -7.27 -6.50
CA ALA A 39 20.92 -8.24 -5.78
C ALA A 39 20.15 -7.58 -4.61
N SER A 40 18.90 -8.02 -4.42
CA SER A 40 18.08 -7.63 -3.26
C SER A 40 18.22 -8.68 -2.16
N ILE A 41 18.92 -8.32 -1.07
CA ILE A 41 19.21 -9.25 0.03
C ILE A 41 18.37 -8.85 1.25
N ASN A 42 17.34 -9.64 1.57
CA ASN A 42 16.57 -9.46 2.79
C ASN A 42 17.28 -10.11 3.99
N ILE A 43 17.51 -9.34 5.05
CA ILE A 43 18.21 -9.78 6.28
C ILE A 43 17.30 -9.77 7.51
N LEU A 44 16.03 -9.40 7.35
CA LEU A 44 15.05 -9.35 8.43
C LEU A 44 14.06 -10.51 8.24
N ASP A 45 13.43 -10.96 9.33
CA ASP A 45 12.24 -11.84 9.35
C ASP A 45 10.95 -10.99 9.41
N GLN A 46 9.77 -11.60 9.25
CA GLN A 46 8.48 -10.90 9.31
C GLN A 46 8.21 -10.14 10.63
N PHE A 47 9.00 -10.42 11.69
CA PHE A 47 8.97 -9.73 12.98
C PHE A 47 10.08 -8.69 13.13
N ALA A 48 10.76 -8.37 12.02
CA ALA A 48 11.88 -7.46 11.91
C ALA A 48 13.06 -7.82 12.82
N ARG A 49 13.33 -9.12 12.95
CA ARG A 49 14.54 -9.66 13.59
C ARG A 49 15.53 -10.06 12.52
N ILE A 50 16.82 -10.01 12.83
CA ILE A 50 17.85 -10.48 11.90
C ILE A 50 17.64 -11.97 11.62
N VAL A 51 17.56 -12.37 10.34
CA VAL A 51 17.37 -13.77 9.97
C VAL A 51 18.50 -14.65 10.47
N ASN A 52 18.18 -15.90 10.78
CA ASN A 52 19.14 -16.93 11.07
C ASN A 52 19.18 -17.93 9.90
N PRO A 53 20.19 -17.88 9.02
CA PRO A 53 20.24 -18.72 7.82
C PRO A 53 20.23 -20.22 8.11
N GLN A 54 20.64 -20.66 9.30
CA GLN A 54 20.64 -22.08 9.68
C GLN A 54 19.31 -22.55 10.26
N GLN A 55 18.35 -21.64 10.42
CA GLN A 55 17.00 -21.91 10.95
C GLN A 55 15.89 -21.46 10.00
N LEU A 56 16.24 -21.04 8.78
CA LEU A 56 15.24 -20.77 7.74
C LEU A 56 14.56 -22.09 7.39
N SER A 57 13.24 -22.12 7.45
CA SER A 57 12.46 -23.19 6.84
C SER A 57 12.45 -23.03 5.31
N HIS A 58 12.08 -24.07 4.58
CA HIS A 58 11.93 -23.97 3.13
C HIS A 58 10.88 -22.91 2.71
N ALA A 59 9.87 -22.65 3.56
CA ALA A 59 8.91 -21.58 3.36
C ALA A 59 9.54 -20.19 3.59
N ASP A 60 10.42 -20.06 4.59
CA ASP A 60 11.17 -18.81 4.83
C ASP A 60 12.19 -18.57 3.70
N GLU A 61 12.82 -19.62 3.17
CA GLU A 61 13.70 -19.53 2.00
C GLU A 61 12.91 -19.10 0.76
N LEU A 62 11.71 -19.63 0.54
CA LEU A 62 10.83 -19.21 -0.56
C LEU A 62 10.38 -17.75 -0.38
N ASP A 63 9.97 -17.32 0.80
CA ASP A 63 9.58 -15.92 1.05
C ASP A 63 10.76 -14.94 0.93
N LEU A 64 11.99 -15.40 1.14
CA LEU A 64 13.22 -14.62 0.94
C LEU A 64 13.77 -14.71 -0.50
N ALA A 65 13.47 -15.79 -1.23
CA ALA A 65 13.97 -16.09 -2.58
C ALA A 65 12.92 -15.89 -3.69
N LYS A 66 11.70 -15.44 -3.35
CA LYS A 66 10.62 -15.13 -4.28
C LYS A 66 10.98 -13.90 -5.12
N SER A 67 11.72 -14.21 -6.20
CA SER A 67 11.34 -13.93 -7.58
C SER A 67 12.25 -14.79 -8.48
N PRO A 68 11.83 -15.99 -8.90
CA PRO A 68 12.46 -16.69 -10.02
C PRO A 68 12.13 -16.04 -11.37
N GLU A 69 11.06 -15.25 -11.42
CA GLU A 69 10.42 -14.78 -12.66
C GLU A 69 10.95 -13.39 -13.04
N ASP A 70 11.21 -12.52 -12.05
CA ASP A 70 11.98 -11.28 -12.21
C ASP A 70 13.50 -11.50 -12.00
N ALA A 71 13.96 -12.73 -11.75
CA ALA A 71 15.39 -13.07 -11.77
C ALA A 71 16.06 -12.81 -13.13
N ALA A 72 15.28 -12.60 -14.19
CA ALA A 72 15.78 -12.16 -15.50
C ALA A 72 16.48 -10.77 -15.46
N TRP A 73 16.19 -9.93 -14.45
CA TRP A 73 16.86 -8.64 -14.23
C TRP A 73 18.13 -8.73 -13.40
N ILE A 74 18.39 -9.87 -12.73
CA ILE A 74 19.66 -10.14 -12.06
C ILE A 74 20.66 -10.62 -13.13
N GLN A 75 21.04 -9.70 -14.03
CA GLN A 75 22.17 -9.91 -14.94
C GLN A 75 23.47 -9.48 -14.27
N THR A 76 23.88 -10.20 -13.22
CA THR A 76 25.28 -10.15 -12.79
C THR A 76 25.69 -11.51 -12.23
N ASP A 77 26.98 -11.84 -12.35
CA ASP A 77 27.65 -12.97 -11.68
C ASP A 77 27.64 -12.85 -10.12
N TRP A 78 26.66 -12.13 -9.57
CA TRP A 78 26.51 -11.72 -8.16
C TRP A 78 25.22 -12.28 -7.54
N ASN A 79 24.86 -13.51 -7.90
CA ASN A 79 24.09 -14.38 -7.01
C ASN A 79 25.02 -14.86 -5.89
N ASP A 80 25.21 -14.03 -4.87
CA ASP A 80 25.92 -14.46 -3.67
C ASP A 80 24.95 -15.29 -2.82
N GLU A 81 24.71 -16.55 -3.23
CA GLU A 81 23.91 -17.55 -2.50
C GLU A 81 24.37 -17.71 -1.03
N ASN A 82 25.51 -17.13 -0.65
CA ASN A 82 26.07 -17.14 0.69
C ASN A 82 25.98 -15.81 1.45
N ALA A 83 25.41 -14.74 0.89
CA ALA A 83 25.36 -13.43 1.57
C ALA A 83 24.66 -13.49 2.94
N LEU A 84 23.61 -14.32 3.06
CA LEU A 84 22.95 -14.55 4.34
C LEU A 84 23.86 -15.28 5.34
N GLN A 85 24.71 -16.20 4.86
CA GLN A 85 25.67 -16.92 5.72
C GLN A 85 26.72 -15.98 6.33
N GLU A 86 26.99 -14.84 5.69
CA GLU A 86 27.90 -13.80 6.19
C GLU A 86 27.32 -12.98 7.37
N ILE A 87 26.02 -13.09 7.66
CA ILE A 87 25.41 -12.42 8.83
C ILE A 87 26.11 -12.92 10.10
N PRO A 88 26.71 -12.04 10.92
CA PRO A 88 27.42 -12.46 12.13
C PRO A 88 26.51 -13.23 13.10
N ALA A 89 27.02 -14.35 13.64
CA ALA A 89 26.24 -15.26 14.46
C ALA A 89 25.64 -14.59 15.70
N GLU A 90 26.33 -13.61 16.26
CA GLU A 90 25.89 -12.83 17.42
C GLU A 90 24.72 -11.88 17.14
N LEU A 91 24.43 -11.59 15.86
CA LEU A 91 23.33 -10.71 15.46
C LEU A 91 22.06 -11.48 15.09
N ARG A 92 22.18 -12.75 14.72
CA ARG A 92 21.06 -13.58 14.25
C ARG A 92 19.98 -13.71 15.33
N GLY A 93 18.73 -13.48 14.96
CA GLY A 93 17.54 -13.51 15.82
C GLY A 93 17.32 -12.25 16.68
N LEU A 94 18.23 -11.28 16.68
CA LEU A 94 18.03 -10.02 17.41
C LEU A 94 16.99 -9.15 16.72
N ASP A 95 16.15 -8.47 17.50
CA ASP A 95 15.33 -7.36 17.01
C ASP A 95 16.21 -6.28 16.36
N ARG A 96 15.73 -5.69 15.26
CA ARG A 96 16.48 -4.70 14.46
C ARG A 96 17.09 -3.55 15.26
N PHE A 97 16.43 -3.06 16.32
CA PHE A 97 16.96 -1.96 17.11
C PHE A 97 18.03 -2.41 18.10
N VAL A 98 17.93 -3.65 18.58
CA VAL A 98 18.97 -4.28 19.40
C VAL A 98 20.19 -4.58 18.52
N ALA A 99 19.98 -5.16 17.34
CA ALA A 99 21.03 -5.42 16.36
C ALA A 99 21.75 -4.12 15.96
N ARG A 100 21.00 -3.04 15.68
CA ARG A 100 21.59 -1.72 15.38
C ARG A 100 22.54 -1.23 16.47
N LYS A 101 22.17 -1.36 17.75
CA LYS A 101 23.04 -0.96 18.87
C LYS A 101 24.30 -1.82 18.94
N ALA A 102 24.16 -3.14 18.75
CA ALA A 102 25.29 -4.06 18.73
C ALA A 102 26.26 -3.76 17.58
N ILE A 103 25.75 -3.45 16.38
CA ILE A 103 26.54 -3.07 15.20
C ILE A 103 27.33 -1.79 15.47
N VAL A 104 26.71 -0.76 16.07
CA VAL A 104 27.41 0.49 16.43
C VAL A 104 28.55 0.23 17.42
N ALA A 105 28.29 -0.53 18.48
CA ALA A 105 29.31 -0.87 19.48
C ALA A 105 30.47 -1.67 18.87
N ARG A 106 30.18 -2.58 17.93
CA ARG A 106 31.18 -3.33 17.18
C ARG A 106 32.00 -2.42 16.26
N ALA A 107 31.37 -1.46 15.59
CA ALA A 107 32.04 -0.49 14.73
C ALA A 107 33.03 0.40 15.48
N GLU A 108 32.68 0.78 16.73
CA GLU A 108 33.57 1.49 17.65
C GLU A 108 34.75 0.61 18.06
N ALA A 109 34.50 -0.63 18.49
CA ALA A 109 35.51 -1.55 18.98
C ALA A 109 36.53 -1.95 17.90
N GLU A 110 36.06 -2.12 16.65
CA GLU A 110 36.89 -2.50 15.51
C GLU A 110 37.47 -1.30 14.75
N GLY A 111 37.07 -0.08 15.10
CA GLY A 111 37.67 1.16 14.59
C GLY A 111 37.26 1.57 13.17
N TRP A 112 36.13 1.08 12.66
CA TRP A 112 35.57 1.50 11.36
C TRP A 112 34.42 2.50 11.46
N LEU A 113 34.03 2.89 12.68
CA LEU A 113 33.16 4.04 12.90
C LEU A 113 33.95 5.36 12.86
N LYS A 114 33.59 6.26 11.94
CA LYS A 114 34.18 7.60 11.85
C LYS A 114 33.53 8.58 12.83
N GLU A 115 32.20 8.72 12.77
CA GLU A 115 31.45 9.69 13.58
C GLU A 115 29.97 9.29 13.69
N ILE A 116 29.29 9.79 14.73
CA ILE A 116 27.83 9.67 14.92
C ILE A 116 27.25 11.07 15.04
N GLU A 117 26.37 11.42 14.11
CA GLU A 117 25.64 12.68 14.13
C GLU A 117 24.16 12.46 14.42
N LYS A 118 23.59 13.31 15.27
CA LYS A 118 22.15 13.30 15.52
C LYS A 118 21.44 14.04 14.39
N THR A 119 20.63 13.33 13.64
CA THR A 119 19.83 13.92 12.56
C THR A 119 18.34 13.83 12.86
N LYS A 120 17.59 14.82 12.38
CA LYS A 120 16.13 14.79 12.35
C LYS A 120 15.70 14.38 10.96
N HIS A 121 14.98 13.26 10.86
CA HIS A 121 14.45 12.75 9.61
C HIS A 121 13.01 12.27 9.82
N VAL A 122 12.32 12.02 8.72
CA VAL A 122 10.96 11.49 8.72
C VAL A 122 11.03 9.97 8.76
N VAL A 123 10.29 9.36 9.68
CA VAL A 123 10.19 7.90 9.80
C VAL A 123 8.72 7.52 9.65
N PRO A 124 8.35 6.69 8.66
CA PRO A 124 6.99 6.23 8.49
C PRO A 124 6.59 5.27 9.62
N HIS A 125 5.37 5.41 10.11
CA HIS A 125 4.81 4.55 11.14
C HIS A 125 3.44 4.04 10.69
N GLY A 126 3.10 2.82 11.09
CA GLY A 126 1.77 2.26 10.88
C GLY A 126 0.72 3.16 11.52
N ASP A 127 -0.30 3.52 10.76
CA ASP A 127 -1.37 4.44 11.17
C ASP A 127 -2.14 3.94 12.41
N ARG A 128 -2.31 2.62 12.53
CA ARG A 128 -3.02 1.96 13.63
C ARG A 128 -2.11 1.56 14.80
N SER A 129 -0.95 0.97 14.51
CA SER A 129 -0.05 0.41 15.54
C SER A 129 0.95 1.43 16.10
N GLY A 130 1.28 2.47 15.33
CA GLY A 130 2.36 3.39 15.66
C GLY A 130 3.76 2.77 15.60
N VAL A 131 3.91 1.57 15.05
CA VAL A 131 5.22 0.90 14.88
C VAL A 131 5.87 1.41 13.60
N VAL A 132 7.21 1.53 13.59
CA VAL A 132 7.97 1.90 12.39
C VAL A 132 7.71 0.90 11.27
N ILE A 133 7.38 1.42 10.08
CA ILE A 133 7.18 0.61 8.87
C ILE A 133 8.53 0.15 8.35
N GLU A 134 8.66 -1.16 8.12
CA GLU A 134 9.83 -1.75 7.46
C GLU A 134 9.45 -2.11 6.02
N PRO A 135 10.20 -1.64 5.02
CA PRO A 135 10.08 -2.15 3.66
C PRO A 135 10.43 -3.64 3.65
N TRP A 136 9.61 -4.42 2.96
CA TRP A 136 9.75 -5.86 2.88
C TRP A 136 9.38 -6.32 1.47
N LEU A 137 10.20 -7.21 0.89
CA LEU A 137 9.94 -7.78 -0.41
C LEU A 137 8.99 -8.98 -0.27
N THR A 138 7.79 -8.82 -0.82
CA THR A 138 6.76 -9.87 -0.90
C THR A 138 6.05 -9.75 -2.24
N ASP A 139 5.69 -10.89 -2.81
CA ASP A 139 4.72 -10.95 -3.89
C ASP A 139 3.36 -10.49 -3.37
N GLN A 140 2.75 -9.56 -4.08
CA GLN A 140 1.49 -8.93 -3.72
C GLN A 140 0.68 -8.66 -4.99
N TRP A 141 -0.64 -8.54 -4.84
CA TRP A 141 -1.54 -8.18 -5.93
C TRP A 141 -1.56 -6.68 -6.13
N TYR A 142 -1.25 -6.24 -7.35
CA TYR A 142 -1.28 -4.83 -7.72
C TYR A 142 -2.28 -4.58 -8.84
N VAL A 143 -2.98 -3.46 -8.74
CA VAL A 143 -3.75 -2.87 -9.84
C VAL A 143 -2.89 -1.81 -10.50
N ASP A 144 -2.88 -1.80 -11.83
CA ASP A 144 -2.29 -0.72 -12.64
C ASP A 144 -3.12 0.57 -12.51
N ALA A 145 -2.85 1.28 -11.41
CA ALA A 145 -3.53 2.51 -11.06
C ALA A 145 -3.18 3.66 -12.01
N HIS A 146 -2.02 3.62 -12.68
CA HIS A 146 -1.65 4.64 -13.67
C HIS A 146 -2.63 4.62 -14.84
N THR A 147 -2.94 3.42 -15.35
CA THR A 147 -3.91 3.23 -16.44
C THR A 147 -5.31 3.66 -15.99
N LEU A 148 -5.77 3.20 -14.83
CA LEU A 148 -7.11 3.53 -14.32
C LEU A 148 -7.28 5.02 -13.97
N ALA A 149 -6.21 5.72 -13.61
CA ALA A 149 -6.26 7.14 -13.28
C ALA A 149 -6.52 8.03 -14.51
N GLN A 150 -6.19 7.62 -15.73
CA GLN A 150 -6.29 8.49 -16.90
C GLN A 150 -7.73 8.93 -17.22
N PRO A 151 -8.73 8.01 -17.29
CA PRO A 151 -10.12 8.42 -17.45
C PRO A 151 -10.59 9.31 -16.29
N ALA A 152 -10.16 9.00 -15.05
CA ALA A 152 -10.56 9.72 -13.85
C ALA A 152 -10.00 11.15 -13.80
N LEU A 153 -8.79 11.38 -14.31
CA LEU A 153 -8.22 12.72 -14.53
C LEU A 153 -9.05 13.49 -15.55
N LYS A 154 -9.31 12.86 -16.71
CA LYS A 154 -10.02 13.48 -17.82
C LYS A 154 -11.45 13.90 -17.44
N ALA A 155 -12.18 13.06 -16.71
CA ALA A 155 -13.54 13.37 -16.26
C ALA A 155 -13.61 14.68 -15.45
N VAL A 156 -12.62 14.95 -14.60
CA VAL A 156 -12.56 16.20 -13.82
C VAL A 156 -12.06 17.36 -14.67
N GLU A 157 -11.06 17.14 -15.54
CA GLU A 157 -10.55 18.17 -16.46
C GLU A 157 -11.62 18.67 -17.45
N GLN A 158 -12.54 17.80 -17.87
CA GLN A 158 -13.63 18.11 -18.80
C GLN A 158 -14.89 18.64 -18.10
N GLY A 159 -14.98 18.50 -16.77
CA GLY A 159 -16.12 18.95 -15.98
C GLY A 159 -17.28 17.95 -15.92
N ASP A 160 -17.07 16.69 -16.29
CA ASP A 160 -18.04 15.60 -16.08
C ASP A 160 -18.28 15.36 -14.57
N THR A 161 -17.22 15.58 -13.78
CA THR A 161 -17.26 15.66 -12.32
C THR A 161 -16.60 16.96 -11.87
N VAL A 162 -17.25 17.73 -11.00
CA VAL A 162 -16.69 18.98 -10.43
C VAL A 162 -16.51 18.87 -8.92
N PHE A 163 -15.43 19.46 -8.39
CA PHE A 163 -15.21 19.55 -6.95
C PHE A 163 -15.71 20.87 -6.37
N GLU A 164 -16.35 20.80 -5.21
CA GLU A 164 -16.82 21.94 -4.45
C GLU A 164 -16.29 21.86 -3.01
N PRO A 165 -15.40 22.78 -2.58
CA PRO A 165 -14.77 23.85 -3.35
C PRO A 165 -13.79 23.37 -4.44
N LYS A 166 -13.73 24.14 -5.54
CA LYS A 166 -12.86 23.85 -6.70
C LYS A 166 -11.37 23.73 -6.36
N SER A 167 -10.91 24.32 -5.27
CA SER A 167 -9.52 24.22 -4.82
C SER A 167 -9.05 22.78 -4.59
N TYR A 168 -9.96 21.85 -4.28
CA TYR A 168 -9.63 20.44 -4.05
C TYR A 168 -9.29 19.67 -5.33
N GLU A 169 -9.63 20.17 -6.51
CA GLU A 169 -9.17 19.59 -7.79
C GLU A 169 -7.65 19.53 -7.86
N LYS A 170 -6.95 20.53 -7.30
CA LYS A 170 -5.48 20.55 -7.29
C LYS A 170 -4.89 19.37 -6.53
N ILE A 171 -5.47 19.03 -5.38
CA ILE A 171 -5.05 17.90 -4.56
C ILE A 171 -5.35 16.59 -5.29
N TYR A 172 -6.53 16.49 -5.90
CA TYR A 172 -6.92 15.34 -6.71
C TYR A 172 -5.95 15.12 -7.88
N PHE A 173 -5.68 16.15 -8.68
CA PHE A 173 -4.76 16.07 -9.82
C PHE A 173 -3.33 15.72 -9.40
N GLU A 174 -2.82 16.35 -8.34
CA GLU A 174 -1.47 16.07 -7.84
C GLU A 174 -1.31 14.58 -7.47
N TRP A 175 -2.32 14.02 -6.80
CA TRP A 175 -2.29 12.61 -6.42
C TRP A 175 -2.41 11.66 -7.61
N LEU A 176 -3.36 11.88 -8.53
CA LEU A 176 -3.56 10.96 -9.66
C LEU A 176 -2.42 11.03 -10.68
N ARG A 177 -1.75 12.18 -10.83
CA ARG A 177 -0.61 12.32 -11.75
C ARG A 177 0.66 11.64 -11.24
N ASN A 178 0.78 11.48 -9.92
CA ASN A 178 1.91 10.82 -9.24
C ASN A 178 1.48 9.51 -8.57
N ILE A 179 0.39 8.89 -9.04
CA ILE A 179 -0.14 7.67 -8.46
C ILE A 179 0.84 6.52 -8.69
N GLU A 180 1.08 5.70 -7.68
CA GLU A 180 1.87 4.47 -7.83
C GLU A 180 0.95 3.25 -8.00
N PRO A 181 1.45 2.10 -8.48
CA PRO A 181 0.68 0.85 -8.52
C PRO A 181 -0.02 0.57 -7.18
N TRP A 182 -1.31 0.24 -7.25
CA TRP A 182 -2.10 0.07 -6.04
C TRP A 182 -2.01 -1.38 -5.56
N CYS A 183 -1.28 -1.59 -4.48
CA CYS A 183 -1.29 -2.88 -3.78
C CYS A 183 -2.67 -3.12 -3.15
N ILE A 184 -3.39 -4.15 -3.64
CA ILE A 184 -4.74 -4.51 -3.25
C ILE A 184 -4.81 -5.72 -2.32
N SER A 185 -3.74 -6.49 -2.16
CA SER A 185 -3.69 -7.61 -1.21
C SER A 185 -3.32 -7.17 0.21
N ARG A 186 -3.87 -7.85 1.21
CA ARG A 186 -3.62 -7.59 2.63
C ARG A 186 -3.56 -8.91 3.39
N GLN A 187 -2.54 -9.08 4.23
CA GLN A 187 -2.38 -10.21 5.13
C GLN A 187 -3.23 -10.01 6.40
N LEU A 188 -4.53 -9.80 6.21
CA LEU A 188 -5.50 -9.56 7.28
C LEU A 188 -6.55 -10.67 7.29
N TRP A 189 -7.13 -10.94 8.45
CA TRP A 189 -8.22 -11.92 8.57
C TRP A 189 -9.58 -11.36 8.14
N TRP A 190 -9.72 -10.04 8.08
CA TRP A 190 -10.96 -9.37 7.73
C TRP A 190 -10.85 -8.69 6.37
N GLY A 191 -11.64 -9.17 5.42
CA GLY A 191 -11.76 -8.64 4.07
C GLY A 191 -12.34 -9.69 3.14
N HIS A 192 -12.48 -9.36 1.86
CA HIS A 192 -12.93 -10.32 0.86
C HIS A 192 -11.71 -11.13 0.42
N ARG A 193 -11.73 -12.46 0.53
CA ARG A 193 -10.60 -13.29 0.05
C ARG A 193 -10.38 -13.05 -1.43
N ILE A 194 -9.11 -12.96 -1.81
CA ILE A 194 -8.74 -12.79 -3.22
C ILE A 194 -9.18 -14.04 -3.99
N PRO A 195 -9.92 -13.88 -5.11
CA PRO A 195 -10.40 -14.99 -5.91
C PRO A 195 -9.29 -15.51 -6.84
N ALA A 196 -8.15 -15.89 -6.26
CA ALA A 196 -7.01 -16.49 -6.94
C ALA A 196 -6.65 -17.82 -6.28
N TRP A 197 -6.30 -18.82 -7.08
CA TRP A 197 -5.91 -20.14 -6.65
C TRP A 197 -4.57 -20.52 -7.24
N TYR A 198 -3.75 -21.19 -6.43
CA TYR A 198 -2.45 -21.70 -6.83
C TYR A 198 -2.53 -23.20 -7.10
N GLY A 199 -2.03 -23.61 -8.28
CA GLY A 199 -1.79 -25.00 -8.60
C GLY A 199 -0.52 -25.55 -7.93
N PRO A 200 -0.25 -26.87 -8.04
CA PRO A 200 0.91 -27.50 -7.40
C PRO A 200 2.27 -26.92 -7.82
N ASN A 201 2.35 -26.35 -9.01
CA ASN A 201 3.57 -25.74 -9.56
C ASN A 201 3.67 -24.22 -9.34
N GLY A 202 2.72 -23.62 -8.59
CA GLY A 202 2.65 -22.17 -8.38
C GLY A 202 1.86 -21.39 -9.44
N GLU A 203 1.39 -22.05 -10.51
CA GLU A 203 0.54 -21.44 -11.54
C GLU A 203 -0.73 -20.82 -10.92
N ILE A 204 -1.12 -19.64 -11.41
CA ILE A 204 -2.17 -18.82 -10.80
C ILE A 204 -3.44 -18.86 -11.65
N TYR A 205 -4.54 -19.25 -11.03
CA TYR A 205 -5.88 -19.30 -11.63
C TYR A 205 -6.78 -18.28 -10.96
N VAL A 206 -7.36 -17.35 -11.72
CA VAL A 206 -8.26 -16.30 -11.20
C VAL A 206 -9.67 -16.55 -11.72
N ALA A 207 -10.64 -16.71 -10.81
CA ALA A 207 -12.01 -17.06 -11.18
C ALA A 207 -13.02 -16.67 -10.10
N GLU A 208 -14.31 -16.53 -10.43
CA GLU A 208 -15.31 -16.19 -9.41
C GLU A 208 -15.54 -17.30 -8.39
N THR A 209 -15.36 -18.56 -8.81
CA THR A 209 -15.53 -19.74 -7.96
C THR A 209 -14.36 -20.72 -8.09
N GLU A 210 -14.18 -21.56 -7.07
CA GLU A 210 -13.18 -22.64 -7.12
C GLU A 210 -13.46 -23.64 -8.25
N ALA A 211 -14.73 -23.87 -8.57
CA ALA A 211 -15.12 -24.78 -9.66
C ALA A 211 -14.61 -24.26 -11.02
N ASP A 212 -14.74 -22.96 -11.26
CA ASP A 212 -14.24 -22.31 -12.48
C ASP A 212 -12.71 -22.31 -12.52
N ALA A 213 -12.04 -22.08 -11.37
CA ALA A 213 -10.59 -22.19 -11.28
C ALA A 213 -10.09 -23.62 -11.56
N ARG A 214 -10.83 -24.65 -11.12
CA ARG A 214 -10.53 -26.05 -11.45
C ARG A 214 -10.70 -26.33 -12.94
N GLU A 215 -11.72 -25.78 -13.58
CA GLU A 215 -11.91 -25.92 -15.03
C GLU A 215 -10.75 -25.28 -15.81
N GLN A 216 -10.27 -24.10 -15.39
CA GLN A 216 -9.08 -23.47 -15.97
C GLN A 216 -7.84 -24.38 -15.79
N ALA A 217 -7.61 -24.91 -14.59
CA ALA A 217 -6.46 -25.76 -14.31
C ALA A 217 -6.47 -27.08 -15.10
N MET A 218 -7.63 -27.63 -15.45
CA MET A 218 -7.72 -28.85 -16.28
C MET A 218 -7.13 -28.67 -17.68
N ALA A 219 -6.95 -27.44 -18.17
CA ALA A 219 -6.27 -27.17 -19.42
C ALA A 219 -4.75 -27.39 -19.35
N ASP A 220 -4.16 -27.26 -18.16
CA ASP A 220 -2.71 -27.26 -17.95
C ASP A 220 -2.18 -28.56 -17.34
N TYR A 221 -3.06 -29.39 -16.77
CA TYR A 221 -2.68 -30.64 -16.10
C TYR A 221 -3.37 -31.87 -16.72
N ASP A 222 -2.62 -32.96 -16.88
CA ASP A 222 -3.12 -34.25 -17.40
C ASP A 222 -4.13 -34.94 -16.46
N SER A 223 -4.27 -34.45 -15.22
CA SER A 223 -5.16 -34.99 -14.20
C SER A 223 -5.63 -33.88 -13.27
N GLU A 224 -6.71 -34.14 -12.53
CA GLU A 224 -7.16 -33.22 -11.48
C GLU A 224 -6.05 -32.94 -10.45
N VAL A 225 -5.85 -31.66 -10.15
CA VAL A 225 -4.86 -31.18 -9.19
C VAL A 225 -5.51 -30.50 -7.99
N ALA A 226 -4.79 -30.49 -6.87
CA ALA A 226 -5.19 -29.70 -5.71
C ALA A 226 -4.91 -28.23 -5.97
N LEU A 227 -5.91 -27.38 -5.74
CA LEU A 227 -5.79 -25.93 -5.77
C LEU A 227 -5.84 -25.36 -4.35
N THR A 228 -5.02 -24.35 -4.09
CA THR A 228 -5.02 -23.63 -2.80
C THR A 228 -5.39 -22.17 -3.07
N GLN A 229 -6.49 -21.69 -2.50
CA GLN A 229 -6.88 -20.28 -2.64
C GLN A 229 -5.90 -19.38 -1.87
N ASP A 230 -5.56 -18.23 -2.45
CA ASP A 230 -4.78 -17.17 -1.81
C ASP A 230 -5.37 -16.76 -0.45
N GLU A 231 -4.52 -16.78 0.59
CA GLU A 231 -4.86 -16.43 1.97
C GLU A 231 -5.06 -14.93 2.18
N ASP A 232 -4.59 -14.09 1.25
CA ASP A 232 -4.78 -12.66 1.31
C ASP A 232 -6.24 -12.24 1.10
N VAL A 233 -6.56 -11.10 1.71
CA VAL A 233 -7.83 -10.41 1.51
C VAL A 233 -7.61 -9.11 0.74
N LEU A 234 -8.65 -8.67 0.05
CA LEU A 234 -8.67 -7.39 -0.66
C LEU A 234 -8.66 -6.21 0.33
N ASP A 235 -7.94 -5.17 -0.05
CA ASP A 235 -7.92 -3.87 0.60
C ASP A 235 -9.34 -3.34 0.82
N THR A 236 -9.61 -2.74 1.98
CA THR A 236 -10.93 -2.15 2.27
C THR A 236 -11.30 -1.06 1.27
N TRP A 237 -10.30 -0.34 0.75
CA TRP A 237 -10.52 0.66 -0.30
C TRP A 237 -10.89 0.03 -1.65
N PHE A 238 -10.56 -1.24 -1.90
CA PHE A 238 -10.93 -1.95 -3.12
C PHE A 238 -12.43 -2.17 -3.19
N SER A 239 -13.04 -2.71 -2.13
CA SER A 239 -14.50 -2.85 -2.06
C SER A 239 -15.21 -1.50 -1.95
N SER A 240 -14.67 -0.55 -1.17
CA SER A 240 -15.27 0.79 -1.03
C SER A 240 -15.27 1.59 -2.33
N ALA A 241 -14.33 1.32 -3.24
CA ALA A 241 -14.29 1.93 -4.57
C ALA A 241 -15.50 1.54 -5.44
N LEU A 242 -16.14 0.41 -5.15
CA LEU A 242 -17.29 -0.10 -5.92
C LEU A 242 -18.62 0.49 -5.44
N TRP A 243 -18.62 1.22 -4.32
CA TRP A 243 -19.81 1.75 -3.65
C TRP A 243 -20.84 2.43 -4.58
N PRO A 244 -20.46 3.28 -5.55
CA PRO A 244 -21.42 4.03 -6.34
C PRO A 244 -22.37 3.18 -7.18
N PHE A 245 -22.02 1.93 -7.46
CA PHE A 245 -22.79 1.03 -8.33
C PHE A 245 -23.09 -0.32 -7.67
N SER A 246 -22.22 -0.84 -6.80
CA SER A 246 -22.46 -2.10 -6.09
C SER A 246 -23.66 -2.04 -5.14
N THR A 247 -23.93 -0.86 -4.57
CA THR A 247 -25.10 -0.64 -3.70
C THR A 247 -26.42 -0.65 -4.44
N MET A 248 -26.39 -0.53 -5.77
CA MET A 248 -27.57 -0.51 -6.61
C MET A 248 -27.80 -1.85 -7.30
N GLY A 249 -27.02 -2.89 -6.99
CA GLY A 249 -27.21 -4.24 -7.50
C GLY A 249 -26.25 -4.64 -8.62
N TRP A 250 -25.24 -3.82 -8.96
CA TRP A 250 -24.12 -4.28 -9.79
C TRP A 250 -23.45 -5.51 -9.14
N PRO A 251 -23.06 -6.54 -9.92
CA PRO A 251 -22.92 -6.56 -11.38
C PRO A 251 -24.21 -6.76 -12.18
N GLU A 252 -25.35 -6.99 -11.53
CA GLU A 252 -26.63 -7.13 -12.22
C GLU A 252 -27.14 -5.79 -12.75
N LYS A 253 -27.85 -5.84 -13.89
CA LYS A 253 -28.48 -4.67 -14.52
C LYS A 253 -29.86 -4.40 -13.92
N THR A 254 -29.87 -3.99 -12.66
CA THR A 254 -31.12 -3.70 -11.93
C THR A 254 -31.73 -2.36 -12.38
N GLU A 255 -33.02 -2.18 -12.09
CA GLU A 255 -33.71 -0.90 -12.32
C GLU A 255 -33.09 0.24 -11.50
N ASP A 256 -32.67 -0.04 -10.26
CA ASP A 256 -32.02 0.97 -9.40
C ASP A 256 -30.68 1.44 -9.99
N LEU A 257 -29.87 0.51 -10.53
CA LEU A 257 -28.60 0.87 -11.17
C LEU A 257 -28.82 1.75 -12.40
N GLU A 258 -29.77 1.37 -13.28
CA GLU A 258 -30.12 2.16 -14.46
C GLU A 258 -30.67 3.55 -14.09
N ARG A 259 -31.43 3.64 -13.00
CA ARG A 259 -32.12 4.86 -12.61
C ARG A 259 -31.23 5.85 -11.85
N PHE A 260 -30.33 5.36 -11.00
CA PHE A 260 -29.62 6.17 -10.02
C PHE A 260 -28.11 6.28 -10.27
N TYR A 261 -27.56 5.55 -11.25
CA TYR A 261 -26.20 5.75 -11.72
C TYR A 261 -26.17 6.59 -13.02
N PRO A 262 -25.31 7.62 -13.12
CA PRO A 262 -24.42 8.13 -12.08
C PRO A 262 -25.16 8.97 -11.03
N THR A 263 -24.57 9.05 -9.83
CA THR A 263 -25.13 9.85 -8.73
C THR A 263 -24.94 11.35 -8.95
N SER A 264 -25.75 12.20 -8.29
CA SER A 264 -25.62 13.66 -8.42
C SER A 264 -24.46 14.21 -7.60
N ASP A 265 -24.50 13.99 -6.28
CA ASP A 265 -23.57 14.59 -5.33
C ASP A 265 -22.92 13.50 -4.44
N LEU A 266 -21.58 13.53 -4.33
CA LEU A 266 -20.83 12.82 -3.31
C LEU A 266 -20.39 13.81 -2.23
N VAL A 267 -20.89 13.67 -1.01
CA VAL A 267 -20.49 14.50 0.14
C VAL A 267 -19.47 13.75 0.99
N THR A 268 -18.27 14.32 1.15
CA THR A 268 -17.18 13.69 1.92
C THR A 268 -16.16 14.72 2.39
N ALA A 269 -15.06 14.27 3.00
CA ALA A 269 -13.99 15.12 3.52
C ALA A 269 -12.69 14.99 2.71
N ALA A 270 -11.82 16.00 2.85
CA ALA A 270 -10.59 16.12 2.07
C ALA A 270 -9.57 14.98 2.32
N ASP A 271 -9.62 14.34 3.48
CA ASP A 271 -8.67 13.32 3.91
C ASP A 271 -8.82 11.99 3.19
N ILE A 272 -9.97 11.75 2.54
CA ILE A 272 -10.24 10.51 1.78
C ILE A 272 -10.48 10.78 0.29
N ILE A 273 -10.08 11.94 -0.24
CA ILE A 273 -10.10 12.22 -1.68
C ILE A 273 -9.30 11.14 -2.43
N PHE A 274 -8.07 10.86 -1.99
CA PHE A 274 -7.22 9.85 -2.64
C PHE A 274 -7.70 8.41 -2.39
N PHE A 275 -8.06 8.09 -1.15
CA PHE A 275 -8.39 6.72 -0.77
C PHE A 275 -9.77 6.26 -1.24
N TRP A 276 -10.72 7.19 -1.41
CA TRP A 276 -12.10 6.85 -1.74
C TRP A 276 -12.60 7.51 -3.01
N VAL A 277 -12.59 8.85 -3.09
CA VAL A 277 -13.14 9.59 -4.26
C VAL A 277 -12.43 9.16 -5.54
N ALA A 278 -11.09 9.20 -5.54
CA ALA A 278 -10.29 8.76 -6.69
C ALA A 278 -10.49 7.29 -7.03
N ARG A 279 -10.58 6.40 -6.02
CA ARG A 279 -10.81 4.98 -6.26
C ARG A 279 -12.18 4.71 -6.88
N MET A 280 -13.22 5.40 -6.42
CA MET A 280 -14.56 5.35 -7.02
C MET A 280 -14.56 5.88 -8.45
N MET A 281 -13.88 7.00 -8.71
CA MET A 281 -13.76 7.55 -10.08
C MET A 281 -13.10 6.54 -11.03
N MET A 282 -11.97 5.95 -10.62
CA MET A 282 -11.25 4.94 -11.39
C MET A 282 -12.13 3.72 -11.69
N MET A 283 -12.77 3.14 -10.67
CA MET A 283 -13.57 1.92 -10.84
C MET A 283 -14.89 2.17 -11.57
N GLY A 284 -15.56 3.30 -11.32
CA GLY A 284 -16.79 3.67 -12.02
C GLY A 284 -16.55 3.88 -13.51
N LEU A 285 -15.49 4.60 -13.88
CA LEU A 285 -15.13 4.79 -15.29
C LEU A 285 -14.63 3.52 -15.97
N HIS A 286 -14.08 2.57 -15.22
CA HIS A 286 -13.61 1.30 -15.76
C HIS A 286 -14.74 0.29 -15.99
N PHE A 287 -15.66 0.15 -15.02
CA PHE A 287 -16.71 -0.87 -15.07
C PHE A 287 -18.04 -0.38 -15.65
N MET A 288 -18.30 0.93 -15.59
CA MET A 288 -19.58 1.52 -15.99
C MET A 288 -19.46 2.54 -17.13
N ASP A 289 -18.25 2.78 -17.65
CA ASP A 289 -17.96 3.73 -18.74
C ASP A 289 -18.42 5.19 -18.50
N GLU A 290 -18.86 5.54 -17.30
CA GLU A 290 -19.31 6.88 -16.91
C GLU A 290 -18.81 7.24 -15.50
N ALA A 291 -18.55 8.53 -15.27
CA ALA A 291 -18.11 9.02 -13.97
C ALA A 291 -19.20 8.83 -12.90
N PRO A 292 -18.88 8.27 -11.71
CA PRO A 292 -19.86 7.82 -10.72
C PRO A 292 -20.69 8.93 -10.05
N PHE A 293 -20.21 10.18 -10.09
CA PHE A 293 -20.89 11.34 -9.52
C PHE A 293 -20.61 12.60 -10.34
N LYS A 294 -21.60 13.49 -10.43
CA LYS A 294 -21.45 14.79 -11.12
C LYS A 294 -20.75 15.84 -10.25
N ARG A 295 -20.93 15.81 -8.93
CA ARG A 295 -20.33 16.78 -8.00
C ARG A 295 -19.71 16.09 -6.79
N VAL A 296 -18.52 16.55 -6.38
CA VAL A 296 -17.86 16.13 -5.13
C VAL A 296 -17.84 17.29 -4.17
N ILE A 297 -18.64 17.21 -3.12
CA ILE A 297 -18.75 18.24 -2.08
C ILE A 297 -17.81 17.85 -0.93
N ILE A 298 -16.78 18.66 -0.72
CA ILE A 298 -15.77 18.47 0.31
C ILE A 298 -16.07 19.34 1.53
N ASN A 299 -16.45 18.71 2.64
CA ASN A 299 -16.65 19.38 3.92
C ASN A 299 -15.35 19.50 4.74
N GLY A 300 -15.36 20.46 5.66
CA GLY A 300 -14.28 20.63 6.63
C GLY A 300 -14.26 19.51 7.68
N LEU A 301 -13.08 19.27 8.24
CA LEU A 301 -12.90 18.33 9.35
C LEU A 301 -13.27 19.00 10.68
N VAL A 302 -14.08 18.31 11.50
CA VAL A 302 -14.39 18.74 12.86
C VAL A 302 -13.15 18.65 13.74
N ARG A 303 -12.91 19.68 14.55
CA ARG A 303 -11.73 19.82 15.41
C ARG A 303 -12.15 20.00 16.86
N ASP A 304 -11.29 19.55 17.78
CA ASP A 304 -11.44 19.85 19.20
C ASP A 304 -11.16 21.33 19.51
N GLU A 305 -11.36 21.73 20.76
CA GLU A 305 -11.11 23.08 21.27
C GLU A 305 -9.67 23.59 21.07
N LYS A 306 -8.71 22.70 20.83
CA LYS A 306 -7.28 22.99 20.60
C LYS A 306 -6.94 23.02 19.11
N GLY A 307 -7.94 22.90 18.23
CA GLY A 307 -7.78 22.89 16.78
C GLY A 307 -7.23 21.58 16.23
N GLN A 308 -7.20 20.50 17.00
CA GLN A 308 -6.77 19.19 16.50
C GLN A 308 -7.94 18.45 15.86
N LYS A 309 -7.69 17.73 14.75
CA LYS A 309 -8.67 16.80 14.17
C LYS A 309 -9.21 15.86 15.26
N MET A 310 -10.53 15.71 15.36
CA MET A 310 -11.13 14.70 16.23
C MET A 310 -10.86 13.30 15.67
N SER A 311 -10.35 12.39 16.51
CA SER A 311 -10.20 10.98 16.15
C SER A 311 -10.25 10.10 17.40
N LYS A 312 -10.79 8.88 17.25
CA LYS A 312 -10.84 7.90 18.35
C LYS A 312 -9.45 7.64 18.95
N SER A 313 -8.42 7.58 18.10
CA SER A 313 -7.02 7.38 18.51
C SER A 313 -6.48 8.47 19.42
N LYS A 314 -6.96 9.71 19.29
CA LYS A 314 -6.56 10.84 20.14
C LYS A 314 -7.40 10.96 21.41
N GLY A 315 -8.50 10.21 21.52
CA GLY A 315 -9.42 10.29 22.65
C GLY A 315 -10.15 11.63 22.76
N ASN A 316 -10.14 12.46 21.72
CA ASN A 316 -10.75 13.80 21.70
C ASN A 316 -12.08 13.81 20.94
N VAL A 317 -12.77 12.66 20.86
CA VAL A 317 -14.08 12.54 20.22
C VAL A 317 -15.17 12.93 21.20
N ILE A 318 -16.09 13.77 20.75
CA ILE A 318 -17.33 14.06 21.46
C ILE A 318 -18.42 13.21 20.80
N ASP A 319 -19.15 12.44 21.60
CA ASP A 319 -20.29 11.67 21.10
C ASP A 319 -21.42 12.65 20.71
N PRO A 320 -21.88 12.67 19.45
CA PRO A 320 -22.95 13.56 19.04
C PRO A 320 -24.25 13.31 19.83
N LEU A 321 -24.49 12.11 20.35
CA LEU A 321 -25.67 11.81 21.15
C LEU A 321 -25.69 12.58 22.47
N VAL A 322 -24.52 12.81 23.09
CA VAL A 322 -24.43 13.63 24.31
C VAL A 322 -24.88 15.07 24.04
N ILE A 323 -24.48 15.63 22.90
CA ILE A 323 -24.90 16.98 22.50
C ILE A 323 -26.39 17.01 22.17
N ILE A 324 -26.90 15.96 21.51
CA ILE A 324 -28.32 15.83 21.16
C ILE A 324 -29.19 15.75 22.42
N ASP A 325 -28.77 14.99 23.43
CA ASP A 325 -29.51 14.86 24.68
C ASP A 325 -29.54 16.17 25.47
N GLU A 326 -28.49 16.99 25.38
CA GLU A 326 -28.38 18.27 26.10
C GLU A 326 -29.07 19.43 25.36
N LEU A 327 -28.84 19.57 24.06
CA LEU A 327 -29.22 20.74 23.26
C LEU A 327 -30.27 20.44 22.19
N GLY A 328 -30.50 19.17 21.86
CA GLY A 328 -31.37 18.73 20.78
C GLY A 328 -30.63 18.51 19.45
N ALA A 329 -31.25 17.73 18.56
CA ALA A 329 -30.67 17.41 17.25
C ALA A 329 -30.62 18.62 16.31
N ASP A 330 -31.62 19.51 16.36
CA ASP A 330 -31.68 20.66 15.45
C ASP A 330 -30.55 21.66 15.68
N PRO A 331 -30.19 22.04 16.93
CA PRO A 331 -29.03 22.88 17.17
C PRO A 331 -27.71 22.26 16.69
N LEU A 332 -27.52 20.95 16.89
CA LEU A 332 -26.33 20.26 16.37
C LEU A 332 -26.31 20.31 14.83
N ARG A 333 -27.41 19.94 14.16
CA ARG A 333 -27.50 19.96 12.69
C ARG A 333 -27.30 21.37 12.12
N PHE A 334 -27.93 22.37 12.72
CA PHE A 334 -27.81 23.77 12.30
C PHE A 334 -26.38 24.28 12.45
N THR A 335 -25.73 23.98 13.59
CA THR A 335 -24.33 24.35 13.83
C THR A 335 -23.39 23.66 12.85
N MET A 336 -23.57 22.37 12.61
CA MET A 336 -22.75 21.64 11.65
C MET A 336 -22.94 22.16 10.23
N ALA A 337 -24.17 22.48 9.82
CA ALA A 337 -24.48 22.99 8.48
C ALA A 337 -23.94 24.41 8.23
N ILE A 338 -24.02 25.32 9.20
CA ILE A 338 -23.52 26.70 9.04
C ILE A 338 -21.99 26.78 9.11
N LEU A 339 -21.34 25.82 9.77
CA LEU A 339 -19.88 25.74 9.88
C LEU A 339 -19.24 24.86 8.78
N SER A 340 -20.03 24.03 8.10
CA SER A 340 -19.57 23.21 6.99
C SER A 340 -19.48 24.04 5.71
N GLY A 341 -18.42 24.85 5.62
CA GLY A 341 -17.95 25.48 4.38
C GLY A 341 -18.95 26.42 3.73
#